data_AF-A0A7W1SKY1-F1
#
_entry.id   AF-A0A7W1SKY1-F1
#
_cell.length_a   1.000
_cell.length_b   1.000
_cell.length_c   1.000
_cell.angle_alpha   90.00
_cell.angle_beta   90.00
_cell.angle_gamma   90.00
#
_symmetry.space_group_name_H-M   'P 1'
#
loop_
_entity.id
_entity.type
_entity.pdbx_description
1 polymer ?
#
loop_
_entity_poly.entity_id
_entity_poly.type
_entity_poly.pdbx_seq_one_letter_code
_entity_poly.pdbx_strand_id
1 'polypeptide(L)' 'MTEPDRLGKLRHDLSNPLSALLAEIQLLLLNESQFDPETLTSLREIEALAIRMRAVLRDI' A
#
# COMPACT_ATOMS: atom_id res chain seq x y z
N MET A 1 16.94 -9.03 20.93
CA MET A 1 15.68 -9.00 20.14
C MET A 1 15.16 -10.42 20.04
N THR A 2 14.04 -10.66 20.70
CA THR A 2 13.30 -11.92 20.58
C THR A 2 12.61 -11.98 19.21
N GLU A 3 12.17 -13.17 18.79
CA GLU A 3 11.44 -13.35 17.53
C GLU A 3 10.15 -12.51 17.44
N PRO A 4 9.35 -12.36 18.52
CA PRO A 4 8.23 -11.41 18.57
C PRO A 4 8.63 -9.95 18.29
N ASP A 5 9.79 -9.50 18.80
CA ASP A 5 10.28 -8.14 18.56
C ASP A 5 10.65 -7.92 17.08
N ARG A 6 11.17 -8.96 16.42
CA ARG A 6 11.53 -8.92 14.99
C ARG A 6 10.29 -8.80 14.11
N LEU A 7 9.26 -9.59 14.40
CA LEU A 7 7.98 -9.54 13.68
C LEU A 7 7.27 -8.20 13.90
N GLY A 8 7.25 -7.70 15.14
CA GLY A 8 6.69 -6.39 15.46
C GLY A 8 7.38 -5.25 14.70
N LYS A 9 8.72 -5.28 14.63
CA LYS A 9 9.50 -4.32 13.86
C LYS A 9 9.23 -4.42 12.35
N LEU A 10 9.21 -5.63 11.80
CA LEU A 10 8.90 -5.85 10.38
C LEU A 10 7.51 -5.30 10.01
N ARG A 11 6.50 -5.56 10.84
CA ARG A 11 5.14 -5.04 10.62
C ARG A 11 5.09 -3.52 10.62
N HIS A 12 5.79 -2.89 11.56
CA HIS A 12 5.90 -1.43 11.63
C HIS A 12 6.59 -0.87 10.38
N ASP A 13 7.77 -1.41 10.05
CA ASP A 13 8.62 -0.94 8.96
C ASP A 13 7.96 -1.12 7.58
N LEU A 14 7.03 -2.08 7.44
CA LEU A 14 6.24 -2.26 6.22
C LEU A 14 4.88 -1.53 6.24
N SER A 15 4.23 -1.35 7.40
CA SER A 15 2.97 -0.60 7.48
C SER A 15 3.13 0.85 7.04
N ASN A 16 4.19 1.51 7.48
CA ASN A 16 4.42 2.93 7.17
C ASN A 16 4.57 3.20 5.66
N PRO A 17 5.46 2.52 4.90
CA PRO A 17 5.57 2.72 3.46
C PRO A 17 4.31 2.28 2.69
N LEU A 18 3.59 1.24 3.13
CA LEU A 18 2.32 0.86 2.50
C LEU A 18 1.23 1.91 2.70
N SER A 19 1.17 2.54 3.87
CA SER A 19 0.26 3.67 4.11
C SER A 19 0.61 4.88 3.25
N ALA A 20 1.90 5.19 3.09
CA ALA A 20 2.35 6.26 2.20
C ALA A 20 1.99 5.96 0.72
N LEU A 21 2.29 4.75 0.24
CA LEU A 21 1.96 4.30 -1.10
C LEU A 21 0.45 4.41 -1.38
N LEU A 22 -0.40 3.95 -0.46
CA LEU A 22 -1.85 4.07 -0.59
C LEU A 22 -2.31 5.53 -0.67
N ALA A 23 -1.76 6.39 0.17
CA ALA A 23 -2.10 7.81 0.16
C ALA A 23 -1.69 8.48 -1.16
N GLU A 24 -0.49 8.19 -1.68
CA GLU A 24 -0.03 8.73 -2.96
C GLU A 24 -0.91 8.26 -4.13
N ILE A 25 -1.24 6.97 -4.19
CA ILE A 25 -2.14 6.44 -5.23
C ILE A 25 -3.53 7.07 -5.12
N GLN A 26 -4.07 7.23 -3.91
CA GLN A 26 -5.36 7.89 -3.72
C GLN A 26 -5.34 9.35 -4.16
N LEU A 27 -4.24 10.08 -3.91
CA LEU A 27 -4.09 11.45 -4.41
C LEU A 27 -4.05 11.52 -5.95
N LEU A 28 -3.40 10.55 -6.61
CA LEU A 28 -3.41 10.45 -8.06
C LEU A 28 -4.83 10.12 -8.57
N LEU A 29 -5.52 9.19 -7.93
CA LEU A 29 -6.90 8.81 -8.26
C LEU A 29 -7.94 9.91 -7.94
N LEU A 30 -7.61 10.97 -7.19
CA LEU A 30 -8.49 12.15 -7.12
C LEU A 30 -8.51 12.94 -8.44
N ASN A 31 -7.48 12.77 -9.27
CA ASN A 31 -7.28 13.50 -10.52
C ASN A 31 -7.36 12.57 -11.73
N GLU A 32 -8.26 11.56 -11.71
CA GLU A 32 -8.30 10.51 -12.74
C GLU A 32 -8.39 11.06 -14.17
N SER A 33 -9.04 12.21 -14.37
CA SER A 33 -9.20 12.86 -15.67
C SER A 33 -7.88 13.30 -16.33
N GLN A 34 -6.78 13.32 -15.59
CA GLN A 34 -5.45 13.67 -16.11
C GLN A 34 -4.68 12.48 -16.67
N PHE A 35 -5.18 11.26 -16.49
CA PHE A 35 -4.50 10.03 -16.88
C PHE A 35 -5.25 9.33 -18.00
N ASP A 36 -4.51 8.64 -18.87
CA ASP A 36 -5.09 7.75 -19.86
C ASP A 36 -5.66 6.48 -19.19
N PRO A 37 -6.55 5.74 -19.88
CA PRO A 37 -7.20 4.56 -19.31
C PRO A 37 -6.26 3.45 -18.85
N GLU A 38 -5.10 3.27 -19.50
CA GLU A 38 -4.13 2.24 -19.14
C GLU A 38 -3.42 2.61 -17.84
N THR A 39 -3.02 3.88 -17.71
CA THR A 39 -2.46 4.42 -16.47
C THR A 39 -3.46 4.33 -15.31
N LEU A 40 -4.73 4.67 -15.53
CA LEU A 40 -5.77 4.53 -14.49
C LEU A 40 -5.97 3.10 -14.02
N THR A 41 -5.95 2.15 -14.97
CA THR A 41 -6.04 0.72 -14.65
C THR A 41 -4.87 0.30 -13.76
N SER A 42 -3.65 0.71 -14.14
CA SER A 42 -2.44 0.43 -13.36
C SER A 42 -2.48 1.03 -11.96
N LEU A 43 -2.94 2.28 -11.81
CA LEU A 43 -3.08 2.93 -10.49
C LEU A 43 -4.04 2.17 -9.57
N ARG A 44 -5.18 1.72 -10.10
CA ARG A 44 -6.16 0.92 -9.34
C ARG A 44 -5.63 -0.46 -8.97
N GLU A 45 -4.85 -1.09 -9.84
CA GLU A 45 -4.18 -2.35 -9.53
C GLU A 45 -3.13 -2.18 -8.42
N ILE A 46 -2.35 -1.10 -8.45
CA ILE A 46 -1.38 -0.78 -7.39
C ILE A 46 -2.11 -0.55 -6.06
N GLU A 47 -3.23 0.19 -6.07
CA GLU A 47 -4.05 0.38 -4.86
C GLU A 47 -4.51 -0.97 -4.28
N ALA A 48 -5.07 -1.84 -5.13
CA ALA A 48 -5.57 -3.15 -4.72
C ALA A 48 -4.46 -4.04 -4.13
N LEU A 49 -3.27 -4.02 -4.75
CA LEU A 49 -2.11 -4.75 -4.26
C LEU A 49 -1.63 -4.22 -2.90
N ALA A 50 -1.57 -2.90 -2.73
CA ALA A 50 -1.16 -2.28 -1.46
C ALA A 50 -2.15 -2.56 -0.33
N ILE A 51 -3.46 -2.55 -0.60
CA ILE A 51 -4.50 -2.97 0.35
C ILE A 51 -4.29 -4.44 0.76
N ARG A 52 -4.03 -5.32 -0.21
CA ARG A 52 -3.80 -6.75 0.04
C ARG A 52 -2.54 -6.98 0.89
N MET A 53 -1.44 -6.29 0.61
CA MET A 53 -0.22 -6.39 1.41
C MET A 53 -0.46 -5.96 2.86
N ARG A 54 -1.21 -4.87 3.06
CA ARG A 54 -1.57 -4.39 4.39
C ARG A 54 -2.47 -5.37 5.16
N ALA A 55 -3.40 -6.04 4.47
CA ALA A 55 -4.21 -7.10 5.07
C ALA A 55 -3.34 -8.28 5.52
N VAL A 56 -2.44 -8.77 4.67
CA VAL A 56 -1.49 -9.84 5.00
C VAL A 56 -0.65 -9.48 6.23
N LEU A 57 -0.11 -8.26 6.30
CA LEU A 57 0.71 -7.83 7.44
C LEU A 57 -0.03 -7.65 8.76
N ARG A 58 -1.34 -7.40 8.71
CA ARG A 58 -2.18 -7.33 9.91
C ARG A 58 -2.47 -8.71 10.48
N ASP A 59 -2.54 -9.71 9.61
CA ASP A 59 -2.90 -11.08 9.96
C ASP A 59 -1.67 -11.94 10.36
N ILE A 60 -0.47 -11.34 10.32
CA ILE A 60 0.82 -11.88 10.84
C ILE A 60 1.08 -11.35 12.26
#